data_AF-A0A7D9K0R0-F1
#
_entry.id   AF-A0A7D9K0R0-F1
#
_cell.length_a   1.000
_cell.length_b   1.000
_cell.length_c   1.000
_cell.angle_alpha   90.00
_cell.angle_beta   90.00
_cell.angle_gamma   90.00
#
_symmetry.space_group_name_H-M   'P 1'
#
loop_
_entity.id
_entity.type
_entity.pdbx_description
1 polymer ?
#
loop_
_entity_poly.entity_id
_entity_poly.type
_entity_poly.pdbx_seq_one_letter_code
_entity_poly.pdbx_strand_id
1 'polypeptide(L)'
;MNTDMLECKKKAMEFLKSENPLCHVNGRKKGYIQVMKDLWDKKGYEHLGLKSQNLRDQAARLEKINATAETRAVGEVSGGAVIDDEREQTLDENQRRHNTISQHEFNNFENQNTISQNLAQHINDWNNASQTQHIALTAEIFLLATALQKPSVKSKAKDHKECLEKRLALWKEGEVESSLREGRSIQKRLANAKRTEAPNKAKIFPKLVMEGQINSALRYLSEADFDGVLPLTDD
;
A
#
# COMPACT_ATOMS: atom_id res chain seq x y z
N MET A 1 -7.72 14.44 -14.31
CA MET A 1 -8.26 13.21 -13.71
C MET A 1 -9.47 13.46 -12.80
N ASN A 2 -9.36 14.14 -11.64
CA ASN A 2 -10.53 14.39 -10.77
C ASN A 2 -11.61 15.29 -11.41
N THR A 3 -11.18 16.35 -12.10
CA THR A 3 -12.07 17.24 -12.87
C THR A 3 -12.78 16.46 -13.98
N ASP A 4 -12.04 15.62 -14.71
CA ASP A 4 -12.59 14.77 -15.75
C ASP A 4 -13.62 13.77 -15.23
N MET A 5 -13.41 13.27 -14.01
CA MET A 5 -14.32 12.33 -13.37
C MET A 5 -15.67 12.97 -13.03
N LEU A 6 -15.64 14.18 -12.48
CA LEU A 6 -16.85 14.96 -12.23
C LEU A 6 -17.57 15.33 -13.54
N GLU A 7 -16.82 15.66 -14.59
CA GLU A 7 -17.38 15.95 -15.92
C GLU A 7 -18.03 14.71 -16.55
N CYS A 8 -17.40 13.54 -16.46
CA CYS A 8 -17.97 12.26 -16.92
C CYS A 8 -19.27 11.94 -16.19
N LYS A 9 -19.35 12.20 -14.87
CA LYS A 9 -20.58 12.01 -14.10
C LYS A 9 -21.66 12.99 -14.54
N LYS A 10 -21.32 14.27 -14.68
CA LYS A 10 -22.25 15.33 -15.08
C LYS A 10 -22.86 15.03 -16.45
N LYS A 11 -22.03 14.74 -17.44
CA LYS A 11 -22.47 14.35 -18.78
C LYS A 11 -23.33 13.09 -18.76
N ALA A 12 -22.95 12.06 -17.99
CA ALA A 12 -23.74 10.84 -17.86
C ALA A 12 -25.13 11.08 -17.23
N MET A 13 -25.23 11.99 -16.25
CA MET A 13 -26.51 12.39 -15.65
C MET A 13 -27.33 13.30 -16.57
N GLU A 14 -26.70 14.14 -17.38
CA GLU A 14 -27.37 14.92 -18.43
C GLU A 14 -27.96 14.01 -19.52
N PHE A 15 -27.26 12.95 -19.93
CA PHE A 15 -27.79 11.93 -20.85
C PHE A 15 -28.97 11.14 -20.29
N LEU A 16 -29.08 11.00 -18.96
CA LEU A 16 -30.28 10.45 -18.33
C LEU A 16 -31.48 11.40 -18.38
N LYS A 17 -31.22 12.71 -18.32
CA LYS A 17 -32.24 13.76 -18.35
C LYS A 17 -32.66 14.14 -19.78
N SER A 18 -31.82 13.83 -20.77
CA SER A 18 -32.07 14.08 -22.19
C SER A 18 -33.04 13.05 -22.79
N GLU A 19 -33.86 13.47 -23.76
CA GLU A 19 -34.80 12.62 -24.51
C GLU A 19 -34.13 11.54 -25.37
N ASN A 20 -32.81 11.61 -25.61
CA ASN A 20 -32.03 10.61 -26.36
C ASN A 20 -31.02 9.85 -25.47
N PRO A 21 -31.47 8.79 -24.75
CA PRO A 21 -30.58 7.98 -23.93
C PRO A 21 -29.66 7.09 -24.78
N LEU A 22 -28.40 6.95 -24.37
CA LEU A 22 -27.47 6.02 -24.99
C LEU A 22 -27.96 4.58 -24.77
N CYS A 23 -28.23 3.87 -25.86
CA CYS A 23 -28.67 2.48 -25.81
C CYS A 23 -27.50 1.51 -26.01
N HIS A 24 -27.61 0.33 -25.41
CA HIS A 24 -26.81 -0.82 -25.77
C HIS A 24 -27.14 -1.27 -27.21
N VAL A 25 -26.28 -2.10 -27.80
CA VAL A 25 -26.47 -2.70 -29.13
C VAL A 25 -27.79 -3.49 -29.24
N ASN A 26 -28.31 -3.96 -28.09
CA ASN A 26 -29.59 -4.65 -27.96
C ASN A 26 -30.80 -3.72 -27.76
N GLY A 27 -30.63 -2.40 -27.92
CA GLY A 27 -31.71 -1.41 -27.76
C GLY A 27 -32.08 -1.05 -26.32
N ARG A 28 -31.47 -1.68 -25.30
CA ARG A 28 -31.74 -1.38 -23.88
C ARG A 28 -31.02 -0.10 -23.46
N LYS A 29 -31.72 0.80 -22.75
CA LYS A 29 -31.13 2.03 -22.19
C LYS A 29 -29.93 1.72 -21.29
N LYS A 30 -28.78 2.39 -21.52
CA LYS A 30 -27.62 2.32 -20.63
C LYS A 30 -27.90 3.14 -19.37
N GLY A 31 -27.61 2.57 -18.21
CA GLY A 31 -27.61 3.32 -16.96
C GLY A 31 -26.44 4.31 -16.91
N TYR A 32 -26.56 5.39 -16.14
CA TYR A 32 -25.51 6.42 -16.07
C TYR A 32 -24.15 5.89 -15.65
N ILE A 33 -24.09 4.86 -14.79
CA ILE A 33 -22.83 4.24 -14.35
C ILE A 33 -22.07 3.68 -15.55
N GLN A 34 -22.79 3.06 -16.49
CA GLN A 34 -22.20 2.52 -17.70
C GLN A 34 -21.81 3.63 -18.68
N VAL A 35 -22.66 4.64 -18.84
CA VAL A 35 -22.35 5.81 -19.69
C VAL A 35 -21.11 6.55 -19.16
N MET A 36 -21.00 6.68 -17.85
CA MET A 36 -19.86 7.31 -17.18
C MET A 36 -18.56 6.53 -17.43
N LYS A 37 -18.62 5.19 -17.40
CA LYS A 37 -17.48 4.34 -17.78
C LYS A 37 -17.11 4.53 -19.25
N ASP A 38 -18.08 4.47 -20.16
CA ASP A 38 -17.81 4.65 -21.59
C ASP A 38 -17.19 6.04 -21.89
N LEU A 39 -17.61 7.09 -21.17
CA LEU A 39 -17.02 8.43 -21.27
C LEU A 39 -15.60 8.49 -20.69
N TRP A 40 -15.35 7.76 -19.60
CA TRP A 40 -14.05 7.66 -18.96
C TRP A 40 -13.03 6.95 -19.86
N ASP A 41 -13.43 5.83 -20.45
CA ASP A 41 -12.60 5.06 -21.36
C ASP A 41 -12.31 5.88 -22.64
N LYS A 42 -13.30 6.58 -23.19
CA LYS A 42 -13.14 7.52 -24.33
C LYS A 42 -12.19 8.68 -24.06
N LYS A 43 -12.01 9.10 -22.81
CA LYS A 43 -11.03 10.12 -22.42
C LYS A 43 -9.59 9.58 -22.36
N GLY A 44 -9.38 8.30 -22.68
CA GLY A 44 -8.06 7.66 -22.69
C GLY A 44 -7.67 7.01 -21.37
N TYR A 45 -8.59 6.94 -20.40
CA TYR A 45 -8.35 6.39 -19.08
C TYR A 45 -8.68 4.90 -18.94
N GLU A 46 -8.98 4.21 -20.05
CA GLU A 46 -9.31 2.77 -20.07
C GLU A 46 -8.21 1.92 -19.41
N HIS A 47 -6.94 2.29 -19.61
CA HIS A 47 -5.78 1.61 -19.05
C HIS A 47 -5.74 1.59 -17.51
N LEU A 48 -6.49 2.47 -16.84
CA LEU A 48 -6.60 2.49 -15.38
C LEU A 48 -7.43 1.31 -14.84
N GLY A 49 -8.13 0.57 -15.70
CA GLY A 49 -8.83 -0.66 -15.32
C GLY A 49 -9.95 -0.46 -14.29
N LEU A 50 -10.47 0.76 -14.14
CA LEU A 50 -11.44 1.09 -13.11
C LEU A 50 -12.81 0.47 -13.43
N LYS A 51 -13.41 -0.19 -12.42
CA LYS A 51 -14.78 -0.69 -12.52
C LYS A 51 -15.76 0.49 -12.53
N SER A 52 -16.87 0.38 -13.26
CA SER A 52 -17.89 1.43 -13.35
C SER A 52 -18.42 1.86 -11.97
N GLN A 53 -18.54 0.90 -11.06
CA GLN A 53 -18.93 1.11 -9.68
C GLN A 53 -17.96 2.03 -8.92
N ASN A 54 -16.65 1.83 -9.11
CA ASN A 54 -15.61 2.62 -8.48
C ASN A 54 -15.66 4.08 -8.96
N LEU A 55 -15.93 4.30 -10.26
CA LEU A 55 -16.06 5.64 -10.84
C LEU A 55 -17.22 6.42 -10.22
N ARG A 56 -18.38 5.77 -10.03
CA ARG A 56 -19.55 6.37 -9.37
C ARG A 56 -19.20 6.79 -7.93
N ASP A 57 -18.62 5.87 -7.18
CA ASP A 57 -18.34 6.08 -5.76
C ASP A 57 -17.26 7.15 -5.57
N GLN A 58 -16.24 7.20 -6.45
CA GLN A 58 -15.22 8.24 -6.46
C GLN A 58 -15.80 9.63 -6.77
N ALA A 59 -16.69 9.73 -7.76
CA ALA A 59 -17.30 11.01 -8.10
C ALA A 59 -18.27 11.51 -7.02
N ALA A 60 -19.00 10.61 -6.34
CA ALA A 60 -19.81 10.98 -5.17
C ALA A 60 -18.96 11.51 -4.01
N ARG A 61 -17.77 10.95 -3.79
CA ARG A 61 -16.80 11.49 -2.82
C ARG A 61 -16.30 12.87 -3.20
N LEU A 62 -15.95 13.09 -4.46
CA LEU A 62 -15.49 14.39 -4.96
C LEU A 62 -16.57 15.47 -4.81
N GLU A 63 -17.83 15.16 -5.09
CA GLU A 63 -18.96 16.08 -4.83
C GLU A 63 -19.10 16.42 -3.34
N LYS A 64 -18.97 15.44 -2.44
CA LYS A 64 -19.05 15.68 -0.99
C LYS A 64 -17.90 16.55 -0.49
N ILE A 65 -16.69 16.34 -1.02
CA ILE A 65 -15.51 17.16 -0.69
C ILE A 65 -15.70 18.60 -1.18
N ASN A 66 -16.18 18.78 -2.42
CA ASN A 66 -16.46 20.11 -2.96
C ASN A 66 -17.59 20.81 -2.19
N ALA A 67 -18.68 20.12 -1.86
CA ALA A 67 -19.76 20.68 -1.06
C ALA A 67 -19.29 21.09 0.35
N THR A 68 -18.39 20.32 0.96
CA THR A 68 -17.80 20.66 2.28
C THR A 68 -16.85 21.87 2.16
N ALA A 69 -16.12 22.00 1.05
CA ALA A 69 -15.27 23.14 0.77
C ALA A 69 -16.10 24.42 0.50
N GLU A 70 -17.21 24.29 -0.23
CA GLU A 70 -18.16 25.38 -0.48
C GLU A 70 -18.89 25.82 0.79
N THR A 71 -19.27 24.88 1.67
CA THR A 71 -19.91 25.20 2.97
C THR A 71 -18.94 25.95 3.90
N ARG A 72 -17.64 25.59 3.87
CA ARG A 72 -16.60 26.32 4.63
C ARG A 72 -16.26 27.69 4.05
N ALA A 73 -16.55 27.92 2.78
CA ALA A 73 -16.34 29.21 2.13
C ALA A 73 -17.52 30.19 2.33
N VAL A 74 -18.69 29.72 2.77
CA VAL A 74 -19.94 30.52 2.78
C VAL A 74 -20.53 30.79 4.18
N GLY A 75 -20.02 30.21 5.28
CA GLY A 75 -20.74 30.26 6.56
C GLY A 75 -19.91 30.57 7.81
N GLU A 76 -19.56 31.84 8.02
CA GLU A 76 -19.69 32.46 9.34
C GLU A 76 -21.19 32.83 9.48
N VAL A 77 -21.77 32.68 10.69
CA VAL A 77 -23.17 32.96 11.11
C VAL A 77 -24.09 31.72 11.28
N SER A 78 -24.03 31.21 12.52
CA SER A 78 -25.10 30.82 13.46
C SER A 78 -26.11 29.70 13.15
N GLY A 79 -26.36 28.89 14.19
CA GLY A 79 -27.69 28.38 14.53
C GLY A 79 -27.74 26.86 14.71
N GLY A 80 -27.74 26.42 15.97
CA GLY A 80 -27.70 25.00 16.33
C GLY A 80 -29.01 24.24 16.17
N ALA A 81 -28.90 22.91 16.17
CA ALA A 81 -29.94 21.97 16.57
C ALA A 81 -29.24 20.71 17.11
N VAL A 82 -29.55 20.36 18.37
CA VAL A 82 -29.09 19.14 19.04
C VAL A 82 -30.07 18.03 18.67
N ILE A 83 -29.61 17.03 17.91
CA ILE A 83 -30.37 15.80 17.62
C ILE A 83 -29.41 14.59 17.73
N ASP A 84 -29.75 13.66 18.63
CA ASP A 84 -29.39 12.24 18.73
C ASP A 84 -27.93 11.80 18.50
N ASP A 85 -27.14 11.94 19.57
CA ASP A 85 -25.68 11.78 19.64
C ASP A 85 -25.12 10.35 19.43
N GLU A 86 -25.91 9.26 19.53
CA GLU A 86 -25.33 7.89 19.46
C GLU A 86 -25.47 7.18 18.10
N ARG A 87 -26.52 7.46 17.32
CA ARG A 87 -26.72 6.82 15.99
C ARG A 87 -25.98 7.54 14.86
N GLU A 88 -25.80 8.85 14.95
CA GLU A 88 -25.01 9.60 13.97
C GLU A 88 -23.50 9.34 14.11
N GLN A 89 -22.99 9.14 15.34
CA GLN A 89 -21.59 8.83 15.57
C GLN A 89 -21.16 7.49 14.91
N THR A 90 -22.01 6.46 14.98
CA THR A 90 -21.68 5.14 14.41
C THR A 90 -21.72 5.12 12.87
N LEU A 91 -22.63 5.88 12.25
CA LEU A 91 -22.69 6.03 10.79
C LEU A 91 -21.54 6.88 10.25
N ASP A 92 -21.19 7.97 10.94
CA ASP A 92 -20.05 8.81 10.56
C ASP A 92 -18.71 8.08 10.77
N GLU A 93 -18.56 7.30 11.84
CA GLU A 93 -17.38 6.46 12.05
C GLU A 93 -17.26 5.36 10.99
N ASN A 94 -18.34 4.66 10.65
CA ASN A 94 -18.30 3.62 9.61
C ASN A 94 -18.00 4.21 8.24
N GLN A 95 -18.53 5.39 7.94
CA GLN A 95 -18.21 6.12 6.72
C GLN A 95 -16.75 6.61 6.70
N ARG A 96 -16.21 7.11 7.82
CA ARG A 96 -14.80 7.46 7.97
C ARG A 96 -13.90 6.24 7.79
N ARG A 97 -14.26 5.09 8.37
CA ARG A 97 -13.54 3.82 8.22
C ARG A 97 -13.52 3.38 6.76
N HIS A 98 -14.67 3.37 6.07
CA HIS A 98 -14.75 3.03 4.65
C HIS A 98 -13.96 4.01 3.77
N ASN A 99 -14.04 5.31 4.06
CA ASN A 99 -13.28 6.33 3.33
C ASN A 99 -11.76 6.16 3.48
N THR A 100 -11.31 5.79 4.69
CA THR A 100 -9.91 5.52 5.03
C THR A 100 -9.42 4.25 4.34
N ILE A 101 -10.24 3.19 4.31
CA ILE A 101 -9.91 1.92 3.63
C ILE A 101 -9.75 2.15 2.11
N SER A 102 -10.67 2.84 1.44
CA SER A 102 -10.52 3.06 -0.01
C SER A 102 -9.38 4.02 -0.37
N GLN A 103 -9.06 5.00 0.49
CA GLN A 103 -7.84 5.82 0.30
C GLN A 103 -6.58 4.99 0.51
N HIS A 104 -6.61 4.05 1.46
CA HIS A 104 -5.50 3.12 1.67
C HIS A 104 -5.25 2.25 0.44
N GLU A 105 -6.31 1.70 -0.15
CA GLU A 105 -6.22 0.90 -1.38
C GLU A 105 -5.69 1.72 -2.56
N PHE A 106 -6.16 2.97 -2.72
CA PHE A 106 -5.71 3.85 -3.79
C PHE A 106 -4.21 4.18 -3.69
N ASN A 107 -3.72 4.61 -2.52
CA ASN A 107 -2.29 4.92 -2.34
C ASN A 107 -1.41 3.69 -2.56
N ASN A 108 -1.88 2.51 -2.13
CA ASN A 108 -1.11 1.28 -2.32
C ASN A 108 -0.98 0.93 -3.81
N PHE A 109 -2.06 1.13 -4.58
CA PHE A 109 -2.03 0.96 -6.03
C PHE A 109 -1.11 1.98 -6.72
N GLU A 110 -1.14 3.24 -6.31
CA GLU A 110 -0.26 4.29 -6.85
C GLU A 110 1.23 4.00 -6.56
N ASN A 111 1.55 3.56 -5.35
CA ASN A 111 2.91 3.16 -4.97
C ASN A 111 3.40 1.95 -5.80
N GLN A 112 2.54 0.94 -6.00
CA GLN A 112 2.86 -0.21 -6.84
C GLN A 112 3.10 0.18 -8.30
N ASN A 113 2.27 1.07 -8.86
CA ASN A 113 2.46 1.57 -10.21
C ASN A 113 3.77 2.36 -10.35
N THR A 114 4.11 3.18 -9.35
CA THR A 114 5.36 3.96 -9.36
C THR A 114 6.59 3.04 -9.41
N ILE A 115 6.63 1.99 -8.59
CA ILE A 115 7.74 1.02 -8.61
C ILE A 115 7.79 0.32 -9.97
N SER A 116 6.63 -0.11 -10.49
CA SER A 116 6.55 -0.80 -11.79
C SER A 116 7.01 0.08 -12.96
N GLN A 117 6.70 1.38 -12.93
CA GLN A 117 7.15 2.35 -13.93
C GLN A 117 8.66 2.59 -13.86
N ASN A 118 9.23 2.75 -12.66
CA ASN A 118 10.68 2.88 -12.48
C ASN A 118 11.43 1.64 -13.00
N LEU A 119 10.93 0.44 -12.68
CA LEU A 119 11.49 -0.81 -13.18
C LEU A 119 11.50 -0.85 -14.72
N ALA A 120 10.38 -0.50 -15.36
CA ALA A 120 10.29 -0.46 -16.81
C ALA A 120 11.28 0.55 -17.42
N GLN A 121 11.44 1.72 -16.79
CA GLN A 121 12.41 2.72 -17.23
C GLN A 121 13.85 2.22 -17.11
N HIS A 122 14.24 1.68 -15.96
CA HIS A 122 15.60 1.17 -15.75
C HIS A 122 15.93 -0.02 -16.66
N ILE A 123 14.97 -0.90 -16.97
CA ILE A 123 15.14 -1.97 -17.96
C ILE A 123 15.34 -1.40 -19.36
N ASN A 124 14.57 -0.38 -19.75
CA ASN A 124 14.74 0.28 -21.05
C ASN A 124 16.09 1.00 -21.14
N ASP A 125 16.51 1.69 -20.09
CA ASP A 125 17.82 2.34 -20.02
C ASP A 125 18.95 1.30 -20.14
N TRP A 126 18.76 0.13 -19.54
CA TRP A 126 19.70 -0.98 -19.67
C TRP A 126 19.75 -1.54 -21.09
N ASN A 127 18.60 -1.81 -21.71
CA ASN A 127 18.52 -2.43 -23.03
C ASN A 127 19.00 -1.52 -24.16
N ASN A 128 18.80 -0.20 -24.03
CA ASN A 128 19.15 0.77 -25.06
C ASN A 128 20.58 1.32 -24.92
N ALA A 129 21.40 0.74 -24.04
CA ALA A 129 22.74 1.23 -23.72
C ALA A 129 22.76 2.74 -23.38
N SER A 130 21.79 3.17 -22.59
CA SER A 130 21.71 4.55 -22.11
C SER A 130 22.95 4.89 -21.26
N GLN A 131 23.23 6.17 -21.08
CA GLN A 131 24.36 6.64 -20.27
C GLN A 131 24.34 6.10 -18.83
N THR A 132 23.13 5.81 -18.30
CA THR A 132 22.89 5.27 -16.96
C THR A 132 22.82 3.75 -16.91
N GLN A 133 23.05 3.02 -18.03
CA GLN A 133 22.95 1.56 -18.10
C GLN A 133 23.71 0.88 -16.94
N HIS A 134 24.98 1.22 -16.75
CA HIS A 134 25.84 0.62 -15.72
C HIS A 134 25.32 0.74 -14.28
N ILE A 135 24.44 1.70 -13.98
CA ILE A 135 23.81 1.89 -12.67
C ILE A 135 22.32 1.56 -12.63
N ALA A 136 21.64 1.45 -13.77
CA ALA A 136 20.18 1.34 -13.85
C ALA A 136 19.64 0.13 -13.07
N LEU A 137 20.19 -1.07 -13.32
CA LEU A 137 19.77 -2.29 -12.61
C LEU A 137 20.16 -2.26 -11.13
N THR A 138 21.31 -1.67 -10.81
CA THR A 138 21.77 -1.53 -9.43
C THR A 138 20.86 -0.59 -8.64
N ALA A 139 20.48 0.55 -9.22
CA ALA A 139 19.54 1.50 -8.63
C ALA A 139 18.17 0.85 -8.40
N GLU A 140 17.68 0.06 -9.35
CA GLU A 140 16.42 -0.66 -9.21
C GLU A 140 16.45 -1.69 -8.08
N ILE A 141 17.53 -2.49 -7.98
CA ILE A 141 17.69 -3.44 -6.87
C ILE A 141 17.71 -2.69 -5.53
N PHE A 142 18.36 -1.52 -5.45
CA PHE A 142 18.33 -0.67 -4.26
C PHE A 142 16.93 -0.14 -3.95
N LEU A 143 16.18 0.31 -4.95
CA LEU A 143 14.79 0.76 -4.78
C LEU A 143 13.93 -0.36 -4.22
N LEU A 144 13.97 -1.55 -4.81
CA LEU A 144 13.20 -2.71 -4.34
C LEU A 144 13.61 -3.11 -2.92
N ALA A 145 14.92 -3.19 -2.66
CA ALA A 145 15.45 -3.60 -1.37
C ALA A 145 15.09 -2.60 -0.27
N THR A 146 15.10 -1.29 -0.55
CA THR A 146 14.78 -0.25 0.44
C THR A 146 13.28 -0.04 0.56
N ALA A 147 12.50 -0.01 -0.53
CA ALA A 147 11.05 0.20 -0.49
C ALA A 147 10.32 -0.95 0.22
N LEU A 148 10.71 -2.21 -0.05
CA LEU A 148 10.01 -3.39 0.47
C LEU A 148 10.53 -3.88 1.84
N GLN A 149 11.55 -3.21 2.41
CA GLN A 149 12.11 -3.63 3.69
C GLN A 149 11.15 -3.38 4.86
N LYS A 150 10.89 -4.40 5.68
CA LYS A 150 10.07 -4.25 6.90
C LYS A 150 10.74 -3.25 7.88
N PRO A 151 10.04 -2.20 8.35
CA PRO A 151 10.63 -1.16 9.21
C PRO A 151 11.10 -1.67 10.58
N SER A 152 10.34 -2.59 11.18
CA SER A 152 10.68 -3.24 12.45
C SER A 152 9.97 -4.58 12.61
N VAL A 153 10.47 -5.45 13.50
CA VAL A 153 9.85 -6.77 13.74
C VAL A 153 8.40 -6.64 14.22
N LYS A 154 8.11 -5.63 15.05
CA LYS A 154 6.79 -5.36 15.65
C LYS A 154 5.89 -4.40 14.86
N SER A 155 6.35 -3.91 13.70
CA SER A 155 5.59 -2.95 12.88
C SER A 155 4.32 -3.57 12.28
N LYS A 156 3.25 -2.75 12.20
CA LYS A 156 1.95 -3.13 11.63
C LYS A 156 1.80 -2.57 10.21
N ALA A 157 0.75 -3.01 9.50
CA ALA A 157 0.48 -2.61 8.11
C ALA A 157 0.43 -1.08 7.91
N LYS A 158 -0.13 -0.34 8.88
CA LYS A 158 -0.14 1.13 8.86
C LYS A 158 1.27 1.73 8.81
N ASP A 159 2.18 1.19 9.63
CA ASP A 159 3.58 1.65 9.69
C ASP A 159 4.34 1.30 8.41
N HIS A 160 4.00 0.16 7.77
CA HIS A 160 4.59 -0.25 6.50
C HIS A 160 4.22 0.73 5.39
N LYS A 161 2.95 1.13 5.34
CA LYS A 161 2.46 2.11 4.37
C LYS A 161 3.17 3.46 4.52
N GLU A 162 3.15 4.02 5.73
CA GLU A 162 3.73 5.34 5.98
C GLU A 162 5.24 5.33 5.67
N CYS A 163 5.93 4.23 6.00
CA CYS A 163 7.34 4.06 5.69
C CYS A 163 7.59 3.95 4.19
N LEU A 164 6.75 3.22 3.44
CA LEU A 164 6.85 3.10 1.99
C LEU A 164 6.65 4.46 1.30
N GLU A 165 5.63 5.22 1.69
CA GLU A 165 5.36 6.56 1.14
C GLU A 165 6.56 7.50 1.38
N LYS A 166 7.14 7.49 2.59
CA LYS A 166 8.35 8.27 2.91
C LYS A 166 9.56 7.86 2.07
N ARG A 167 9.82 6.57 1.91
CA ARG A 167 10.96 6.08 1.12
C ARG A 167 10.81 6.39 -0.37
N LEU A 168 9.59 6.32 -0.91
CA LEU A 168 9.32 6.71 -2.31
C LEU A 168 9.47 8.22 -2.53
N ALA A 169 9.12 9.05 -1.54
CA ALA A 169 9.38 10.49 -1.60
C ALA A 169 10.88 10.78 -1.65
N LEU A 170 11.67 10.19 -0.73
CA LEU A 170 13.13 10.34 -0.72
C LEU A 170 13.78 9.85 -2.02
N TRP A 171 13.25 8.76 -2.60
CA TRP A 171 13.73 8.26 -3.90
C TRP A 171 13.49 9.26 -5.03
N LYS A 172 12.30 9.88 -5.07
CA LYS A 172 11.96 10.92 -6.06
C LYS A 172 12.81 12.19 -5.90
N GLU A 173 13.17 12.52 -4.67
CA GLU A 173 14.05 13.66 -4.35
C GLU A 173 15.53 13.35 -4.60
N GLY A 174 15.91 12.09 -4.83
CA GLY A 174 17.29 11.66 -5.04
C GLY A 174 18.10 11.46 -3.75
N GLU A 175 17.44 11.45 -2.59
CA GLU A 175 18.04 11.35 -1.25
C GLU A 175 18.38 9.89 -0.87
N VAL A 176 19.18 9.23 -1.71
CA VAL A 176 19.54 7.80 -1.57
C VAL A 176 20.31 7.52 -0.27
N GLU A 177 21.12 8.47 0.20
CA GLU A 177 21.92 8.31 1.43
C GLU A 177 21.03 8.16 2.68
N SER A 178 19.93 8.90 2.73
CA SER A 178 18.94 8.84 3.81
C SER A 178 18.27 7.45 3.87
N SER A 179 17.86 6.92 2.71
CA SER A 179 17.31 5.56 2.61
C SER A 179 18.33 4.49 2.99
N LEU A 180 19.60 4.65 2.61
CA LEU A 180 20.68 3.73 3.00
C LEU A 180 20.96 3.77 4.50
N ARG A 181 20.94 4.96 5.12
CA ARG A 181 21.12 5.10 6.58
C ARG A 181 20.01 4.41 7.35
N GLU A 182 18.77 4.53 6.87
CA GLU A 182 17.64 3.79 7.42
C GLU A 182 17.83 2.28 7.30
N GLY A 183 18.15 1.79 6.10
CA GLY A 183 18.38 0.36 5.83
C GLY A 183 19.49 -0.24 6.70
N ARG A 184 20.63 0.47 6.84
CA ARG A 184 21.72 0.08 7.74
C ARG A 184 21.28 0.01 9.19
N SER A 185 20.45 0.95 9.63
CA SER A 185 19.90 0.97 11.00
C SER A 185 18.98 -0.23 11.24
N ILE A 186 18.15 -0.61 10.26
CA ILE A 186 17.30 -1.80 10.34
C ILE A 186 18.16 -3.07 10.40
N GLN A 187 19.15 -3.20 9.51
CA GLN A 187 20.04 -4.36 9.46
C GLN A 187 20.84 -4.53 10.77
N LYS A 188 21.35 -3.44 11.35
CA LYS A 188 22.06 -3.47 12.65
C LYS A 188 21.16 -4.01 13.77
N ARG A 189 19.87 -3.62 13.81
CA ARG A 189 18.91 -4.15 14.79
C ARG A 189 18.63 -5.64 14.59
N LEU A 190 18.55 -6.10 13.34
CA LEU A 190 18.34 -7.52 13.03
C LEU A 190 19.53 -8.39 13.44
N ALA A 191 20.76 -7.94 13.20
CA ALA A 191 21.96 -8.65 13.63
C ALA A 191 22.03 -8.80 15.16
N ASN A 192 21.58 -7.77 15.89
CA ASN A 192 21.55 -7.81 17.36
C ASN A 192 20.43 -8.70 17.92
N ALA A 193 19.32 -8.87 17.21
CA ALA A 193 18.22 -9.73 17.64
C ALA A 193 18.58 -11.23 17.69
N LYS A 194 19.58 -11.67 16.89
CA LYS A 194 20.08 -13.05 16.90
C LYS A 194 21.04 -13.36 18.05
N ARG A 195 21.50 -12.35 18.79
CA ARG A 195 22.34 -12.52 19.99
C ARG A 195 21.51 -12.73 21.25
N THR A 196 20.37 -13.42 21.16
CA THR A 196 19.85 -14.12 22.34
C THR A 196 20.95 -15.07 22.77
N GLU A 197 21.49 -14.85 23.97
CA GLU A 197 22.50 -15.71 24.59
C GLU A 197 22.19 -17.18 24.31
N ALA A 198 23.23 -17.95 24.00
CA ALA A 198 23.11 -19.39 23.81
C ALA A 198 22.19 -19.94 24.91
N PRO A 199 21.10 -20.65 24.53
CA PRO A 199 20.02 -20.95 25.44
C PRO A 199 20.60 -21.56 26.72
N ASN A 200 20.41 -20.87 27.85
CA ASN A 200 21.16 -21.15 29.08
C ASN A 200 20.92 -22.61 29.48
N LYS A 201 21.94 -23.46 29.29
CA LYS A 201 21.82 -24.91 29.48
C LYS A 201 21.28 -25.26 30.86
N ALA A 202 21.64 -24.47 31.86
CA ALA A 202 21.21 -24.61 33.25
C ALA A 202 19.73 -24.26 33.50
N LYS A 203 19.02 -23.60 32.58
CA LYS A 203 17.57 -23.33 32.69
C LYS A 203 16.72 -24.36 31.94
N ILE A 204 17.22 -24.85 30.81
CA ILE A 204 16.46 -25.74 29.91
C ILE A 204 16.57 -27.19 30.34
N PHE A 205 17.75 -27.61 30.84
CA PHE A 205 17.93 -28.96 31.34
C PHE A 205 16.97 -29.29 32.51
N PRO A 206 16.88 -28.48 33.59
CA PRO A 206 15.94 -28.78 34.68
C PRO A 206 14.49 -28.81 34.21
N LYS A 207 14.11 -27.92 33.27
CA LYS A 207 12.75 -27.89 32.70
C LYS A 207 12.40 -29.20 31.98
N LEU A 208 13.29 -29.69 31.10
CA LEU A 208 13.08 -30.94 30.38
C LEU A 208 13.03 -32.15 31.32
N VAL A 209 13.82 -32.14 32.40
CA VAL A 209 13.77 -33.17 33.44
C VAL A 209 12.44 -33.13 34.19
N MET A 210 11.96 -31.94 34.58
CA MET A 210 10.68 -31.78 35.29
C MET A 210 9.47 -32.15 34.41
N GLU A 211 9.55 -31.94 33.10
CA GLU A 211 8.51 -32.35 32.13
C GLU A 211 8.59 -33.85 31.77
N GLY A 212 9.54 -34.60 32.33
CA GLY A 212 9.71 -36.04 32.08
C GLY A 212 10.44 -36.40 30.78
N GLN A 213 10.97 -35.40 30.07
CA GLN A 213 11.67 -35.57 28.79
C GLN A 213 13.17 -35.83 28.99
N ILE A 214 13.51 -36.91 29.69
CA ILE A 214 14.88 -37.22 30.14
C ILE A 214 15.85 -37.39 28.95
N ASN A 215 15.44 -38.08 27.89
CA ASN A 215 16.30 -38.30 26.71
C ASN A 215 16.63 -37.00 25.97
N SER A 216 15.66 -36.08 25.89
CA SER A 216 15.88 -34.75 25.32
C SER A 216 16.81 -33.92 26.20
N ALA A 217 16.68 -34.01 27.53
CA ALA A 217 17.55 -33.32 28.48
C ALA A 217 19.01 -33.81 28.36
N LEU A 218 19.22 -35.13 28.28
CA LEU A 218 20.54 -35.73 28.10
C LEU A 218 21.16 -35.36 26.75
N ARG A 219 20.37 -35.43 25.68
CA ARG A 219 20.81 -34.99 24.33
C ARG A 219 21.18 -33.50 24.28
N TYR A 220 20.57 -32.69 25.13
CA TYR A 220 20.86 -31.27 25.24
C TYR A 220 22.16 -30.98 26.03
N LEU A 221 22.60 -31.91 26.88
CA LEU A 221 23.90 -31.85 27.56
C LEU A 221 25.04 -32.40 26.71
N SER A 222 24.78 -33.36 25.84
CA SER A 222 25.78 -33.85 24.89
C SER A 222 26.08 -32.75 23.87
N GLU A 223 27.27 -32.15 23.94
CA GLU A 223 27.81 -31.14 23.01
C GLU A 223 28.04 -31.65 21.58
N ALA A 224 27.34 -32.71 21.17
CA ALA A 224 27.26 -33.08 19.78
C ALA A 224 26.40 -32.02 19.09
N ASP A 225 27.04 -30.92 18.71
CA ASP A 225 26.59 -30.04 17.64
C ASP A 225 26.47 -30.91 16.38
N PHE A 226 25.37 -31.63 16.25
CA PHE A 226 24.87 -32.05 14.96
C PHE A 226 24.30 -30.80 14.27
N ASP A 227 25.18 -29.84 14.01
CA ASP A 227 24.99 -28.97 12.89
C ASP A 227 25.00 -29.92 11.69
N GLY A 228 23.93 -29.96 10.91
CA GLY A 228 23.73 -30.94 9.83
C GLY A 228 24.69 -30.77 8.65
N VAL A 229 25.88 -30.25 8.91
CA VAL A 229 26.93 -29.91 7.97
C VAL A 229 28.13 -30.78 8.30
N LEU A 230 28.45 -31.70 7.39
CA LEU A 230 29.70 -32.44 7.42
C LEU A 230 30.86 -31.43 7.43
N PRO A 231 31.80 -31.46 8.38
CA PRO A 231 33.01 -30.66 8.27
C PRO A 231 33.74 -31.07 6.99
N LEU A 232 34.02 -30.10 6.12
CA LEU A 232 34.85 -30.31 4.94
C LEU A 232 36.21 -30.79 5.45
N THR A 233 36.53 -32.03 5.13
CA THR A 233 37.88 -32.58 5.29
C THR A 233 38.68 -32.05 4.10
N ASP A 234 39.76 -31.32 4.38
CA ASP A 234 40.73 -30.90 3.37
C ASP A 234 41.59 -32.12 3.01
N ASP A 235 41.13 -32.92 2.04
CA ASP A 235 41.94 -33.87 1.26
C ASP A 235 42.03 -33.41 -0.21
#